data_AF-A0A535J7G4-F1
#
_entry.id   AF-A0A535J7G4-F1
#
_cell.length_a   1.000
_cell.length_b   1.000
_cell.length_c   1.000
_cell.angle_alpha   90.00
_cell.angle_beta   90.00
_cell.angle_gamma   90.00
#
_symmetry.space_group_name_H-M   'P 1'
#
loop_
_entity.id
_entity.type
_entity.pdbx_description
1 polymer ?
#
loop_
_entity_poly.entity_id
_entity_poly.type
_entity_poly.pdbx_seq_one_letter_code
_entity_poly.pdbx_strand_id
1 'polypeptide(L)'
;LVLETIKGSVAFAERTQKHPAQLRDMVTSPGGTSAAALHELERGRLRTVLADAVWAAYRRTMSLSDSLSAGKEPEPMPPRSDS
;
A
#
# COMPACT_ATOMS: atom_id res chain seq x y z
N LEU A 1 19.30 -6.71 -4.56
CA LEU A 1 18.67 -5.82 -5.56
C LEU A 1 17.38 -5.22 -5.03
N VAL A 2 16.28 -5.97 -4.85
CA VAL A 2 14.96 -5.43 -4.43
C VAL A 2 15.00 -4.61 -3.13
N LEU A 3 15.66 -5.11 -2.07
CA LEU A 3 15.74 -4.40 -0.79
C LEU A 3 16.42 -3.02 -0.92
N GLU A 4 17.51 -2.94 -1.68
CA GLU A 4 18.21 -1.67 -1.92
C GLU A 4 17.40 -0.72 -2.79
N THR A 5 16.62 -1.22 -3.75
CA THR A 5 15.68 -0.40 -4.52
C THR A 5 14.61 0.24 -3.63
N ILE A 6 14.05 -0.53 -2.68
CA ILE A 6 13.06 -0.02 -1.73
C ILE A 6 13.70 1.02 -0.81
N LYS A 7 14.84 0.71 -0.19
CA LYS A 7 15.55 1.65 0.68
C LYS A 7 15.92 2.94 -0.05
N GLY A 8 16.45 2.83 -1.26
CA GLY A 8 16.80 3.99 -2.10
C GLY A 8 15.59 4.84 -2.44
N SER A 9 14.44 4.22 -2.71
CA SER A 9 13.18 4.91 -3.00
C SER A 9 12.65 5.68 -1.78
N VAL A 10 12.72 5.08 -0.59
CA VAL A 10 12.35 5.74 0.68
C VAL A 10 13.29 6.90 0.96
N ALA A 11 14.60 6.68 0.92
CA ALA A 11 15.59 7.73 1.15
C ALA A 11 15.46 8.89 0.16
N PHE A 12 15.13 8.61 -1.11
CA PHE A 12 14.87 9.63 -2.12
C PHE A 12 13.63 10.46 -1.79
N ALA A 13 12.54 9.81 -1.36
CA ALA A 13 11.32 10.50 -0.95
C ALA A 13 11.55 11.39 0.29
N GLU A 14 12.25 10.88 1.30
CA GLU A 14 12.59 11.63 2.51
C GLU A 14 13.47 12.85 2.21
N ARG A 15 14.48 12.72 1.35
CA ARG A 15 15.40 13.83 1.04
C ARG A 15 14.76 14.93 0.22
N THR A 16 13.84 14.58 -0.67
CA THR A 16 13.26 15.53 -1.64
C THR A 16 12.05 16.28 -1.09
N GLN A 17 11.32 15.69 -0.13
CA GLN A 17 10.08 16.24 0.44
C GLN A 17 9.03 16.63 -0.62
N LYS A 18 9.07 15.99 -1.80
CA LYS A 18 8.09 16.20 -2.88
C LYS A 18 6.93 15.23 -2.74
N HIS A 19 5.82 15.57 -3.38
CA HIS A 19 4.67 14.68 -3.44
C HIS A 19 5.04 13.38 -4.18
N PRO A 20 4.57 12.20 -3.75
CA PRO A 20 4.91 10.92 -4.39
C PRO A 20 4.64 10.86 -5.89
N ALA A 21 3.59 11.55 -6.37
CA ALA A 21 3.31 11.67 -7.80
C ALA A 21 4.46 12.35 -8.57
N GLN A 22 5.05 13.40 -8.00
CA GLN A 22 6.19 14.09 -8.62
C GLN A 22 7.43 13.20 -8.63
N LEU A 23 7.68 12.43 -7.56
CA LEU A 23 8.81 11.50 -7.49
C LEU A 23 8.72 10.41 -8.55
N ARG A 24 7.53 9.86 -8.75
CA ARG A 24 7.24 8.90 -9.82
C ARG A 24 7.56 9.52 -11.19
N ASP A 25 7.09 10.75 -11.43
CA ASP A 25 7.28 11.42 -12.72
C ASP A 25 8.78 11.70 -12.99
N MET A 26 9.57 12.00 -11.95
CA MET A 26 11.03 12.20 -12.07
C MET A 26 11.80 10.95 -12.54
N VAL A 27 11.25 9.74 -12.38
CA VAL A 27 11.89 8.46 -12.76
C VAL A 27 11.16 7.73 -13.89
N THR A 28 10.18 8.42 -14.51
CA THR A 28 9.34 7.84 -15.56
C THR A 28 9.41 8.69 -16.81
N SER A 29 10.12 8.20 -17.82
CA SER A 29 10.07 8.78 -19.16
C SER A 29 8.83 8.30 -19.92
N PRO A 30 8.23 9.16 -20.78
CA PRO A 30 7.18 8.73 -21.71
C PRO A 30 7.65 7.55 -22.57
N GLY A 31 6.89 6.46 -22.59
CA GLY A 31 7.22 5.24 -23.34
C GLY A 31 8.38 4.40 -22.77
N GLY A 32 8.93 4.78 -21.61
CA GLY A 32 10.01 4.04 -20.96
C GLY A 32 9.57 2.77 -20.23
N THR A 33 10.55 2.01 -19.73
CA THR A 33 10.31 0.77 -18.97
C THR A 33 9.55 1.01 -17.67
N SER A 34 9.84 2.10 -16.95
CA SER A 34 9.09 2.50 -15.75
C SER A 34 7.62 2.79 -16.06
N ALA A 35 7.31 3.38 -17.23
CA ALA A 35 5.93 3.66 -17.63
C ALA A 35 5.16 2.38 -17.93
N ALA A 36 5.80 1.42 -18.63
CA ALA A 36 5.21 0.10 -18.86
C ALA A 36 4.98 -0.68 -17.56
N ALA A 37 5.94 -0.64 -16.62
CA ALA A 37 5.77 -1.25 -15.31
C ALA A 37 4.61 -0.62 -14.54
N LEU A 38 4.51 0.71 -14.49
CA LEU A 38 3.41 1.41 -13.85
C LEU A 38 2.05 1.02 -14.46
N HIS A 39 1.98 0.88 -15.78
CA HIS A 39 0.76 0.43 -16.46
C HIS A 39 0.27 -0.92 -15.93
N GLU A 40 1.17 -1.92 -15.82
CA GLU A 40 0.81 -3.24 -15.29
C GLU A 40 0.39 -3.20 -13.81
N LEU A 41 1.05 -2.37 -12.99
CA LEU A 41 0.67 -2.19 -11.59
C LEU A 41 -0.73 -1.57 -11.44
N GLU A 42 -1.08 -0.59 -12.28
CA GLU A 42 -2.44 -0.01 -12.29
C GLU A 42 -3.48 -1.00 -12.81
N ARG A 43 -3.14 -1.74 -13.88
CA ARG A 43 -4.02 -2.79 -14.43
C ARG A 43 -4.31 -3.86 -13.38
N GLY A 44 -3.33 -4.18 -12.53
CA GLY A 44 -3.47 -5.07 -11.37
C GLY A 44 -4.13 -4.44 -10.14
N ARG A 45 -4.62 -3.19 -10.22
CA ARG A 45 -5.30 -2.46 -9.12
C ARG A 45 -4.45 -2.34 -7.85
N LEU A 46 -3.12 -2.29 -7.96
CA LEU A 46 -2.23 -2.32 -6.80
C LEU A 46 -2.56 -1.23 -5.77
N ARG A 47 -2.87 -0.01 -6.22
CA ARG A 47 -3.25 1.10 -5.34
C ARG A 47 -4.46 0.77 -4.47
N THR A 48 -5.50 0.19 -5.07
CA THR A 48 -6.72 -0.21 -4.37
C THR A 48 -6.41 -1.32 -3.37
N VAL A 49 -5.67 -2.35 -3.79
CA VAL A 49 -5.32 -3.48 -2.92
C VAL A 49 -4.55 -3.02 -1.67
N LEU A 50 -3.60 -2.09 -1.82
CA LEU A 50 -2.85 -1.56 -0.68
C LEU A 50 -3.73 -0.72 0.25
N ALA A 51 -4.62 0.13 -0.29
CA ALA A 51 -5.55 0.92 0.51
C ALA A 51 -6.52 0.03 1.30
N ASP A 52 -7.08 -1.00 0.65
CA ASP A 52 -7.99 -1.95 1.26
C ASP A 52 -7.30 -2.76 2.36
N ALA A 53 -6.03 -3.15 2.15
CA ALA A 53 -5.24 -3.86 3.16
C ALA A 53 -5.02 -3.01 4.41
N VAL A 54 -4.66 -1.74 4.25
CA VAL A 54 -4.49 -0.80 5.39
C VAL A 54 -5.82 -0.58 6.10
N TRP A 55 -6.91 -0.40 5.36
CA TRP A 55 -8.24 -0.21 5.93
C TRP A 55 -8.73 -1.46 6.68
N ALA A 56 -8.47 -2.66 6.14
CA ALA A 56 -8.79 -3.92 6.80
C ALA A 56 -8.00 -4.10 8.10
N ALA A 57 -6.70 -3.77 8.09
CA ALA A 57 -5.87 -3.80 9.29
C ALA A 57 -6.40 -2.84 10.36
N TYR A 58 -6.73 -1.60 9.99
CA TYR A 58 -7.31 -0.62 10.89
C TYR A 58 -8.63 -1.10 11.52
N ARG A 59 -9.58 -1.59 10.72
CA ARG A 59 -10.86 -2.14 11.23
C ARG A 59 -10.63 -3.32 12.18
N ARG A 60 -9.64 -4.17 11.87
CA ARG A 60 -9.30 -5.29 12.75
C ARG A 60 -8.79 -4.78 14.10
N THR A 61 -7.91 -3.78 14.11
CA THR A 61 -7.44 -3.18 15.36
C THR A 61 -8.58 -2.66 16.22
N MET A 62 -9.55 -1.93 15.63
CA MET A 62 -10.71 -1.42 16.36
C MET A 62 -11.60 -2.54 16.93
N SER A 63 -11.91 -3.55 16.12
CA SER A 63 -12.69 -4.72 16.57
C SER A 63 -12.02 -5.49 17.70
N LEU A 64 -10.69 -5.64 17.65
CA LEU A 64 -9.92 -6.25 18.73
C LEU A 64 -9.99 -5.41 20.01
N SER A 65 -9.84 -4.09 19.91
CA SER A 65 -9.96 -3.17 21.04
C SER A 65 -11.34 -3.24 21.69
N ASP A 66 -12.42 -3.24 20.90
CA ASP A 66 -13.79 -3.31 21.40
C ASP A 66 -14.05 -4.64 22.12
N SER A 67 -13.59 -5.76 21.54
CA SER A 67 -13.75 -7.10 22.13
C SER A 67 -13.01 -7.21 23.47
N LEU A 68 -11.79 -6.67 23.53
CA LEU A 68 -10.99 -6.61 24.77
C LEU A 68 -11.66 -5.77 25.84
N SER A 69 -12.19 -4.59 25.50
CA SER A 69 -12.93 -3.74 26.44
C SER A 69 -14.24 -4.38 26.92
N ALA A 70 -14.88 -5.20 26.09
CA ALA A 70 -16.12 -5.91 26.42
C ALA A 70 -15.90 -7.27 27.11
N GLY A 71 -14.64 -7.70 27.33
CA GLY A 71 -14.33 -9.02 27.88
C GLY A 71 -14.80 -10.20 27.01
N LYS A 72 -15.02 -9.97 25.70
CA LYS A 72 -15.42 -10.97 24.72
C LYS A 72 -14.22 -11.48 23.94
N GLU A 73 -14.29 -12.74 23.50
CA GLU A 73 -13.34 -13.25 22.52
C GLU A 73 -13.48 -12.48 21.20
N PRO A 74 -12.36 -12.12 20.56
CA PRO A 74 -12.40 -11.38 19.31
C PRO A 74 -12.97 -12.24 18.19
N GLU A 75 -14.00 -11.74 17.49
CA GLU A 75 -14.56 -12.46 16.35
C GLU A 75 -13.49 -12.77 15.29
N PRO A 76 -13.57 -13.92 14.60
CA PRO A 76 -12.64 -14.27 13.54
C PRO A 76 -12.76 -13.29 12.37
N MET A 77 -11.65 -13.07 11.66
CA MET A 77 -11.66 -12.22 10.47
C MET A 77 -12.63 -12.81 9.43
N PRO A 78 -13.55 -12.00 8.86
CA PRO A 78 -14.47 -12.49 7.86
C PRO A 78 -13.69 -13.02 6.65
N PRO A 79 -14.22 -14.06 5.95
CA PRO A 79 -13.59 -14.57 4.74
C PRO A 79 -13.44 -13.43 3.73
N ARG A 80 -12.38 -13.49 2.90
CA ARG A 80 -12.25 -12.55 1.78
C ARG A 80 -13.51 -12.67 0.93
N SER A 81 -14.26 -11.58 0.82
CA SER A 81 -15.33 -11.48 -0.16
C SER A 81 -14.64 -11.38 -1.51
N ASP A 82 -14.53 -12.49 -2.22
CA ASP A 82 -14.03 -12.49 -3.59
C ASP A 82 -14.95 -11.54 -4.41
N SER A 83 -14.35 -10.49 -4.97
CA SER A 83 -15.00 -9.49 -5.84
C SER A 83 -14.15 -9.28 -7.07
#